data_AF-E2QDM9-F1
#
_entry.id   AF-E2QDM9-F1
#
_cell.length_a   1.000
_cell.length_b   1.000
_cell.length_c   1.000
_cell.angle_alpha   90.00
_cell.angle_beta   90.00
_cell.angle_gamma   90.00
#
_symmetry.space_group_name_H-M   'P 1'
#
loop_
_entity.id
_entity.type
_entity.pdbx_description
1 polymer ?
#
loop_
_entity_poly.entity_id
_entity_poly.type
_entity_poly.pdbx_seq_one_letter_code
_entity_poly.pdbx_strand_id
1 'polypeptide(L)'
;MARGMYVLCEIEGVLANASHRKSVSDADAGQLIAGDELIFPTSRMLRGFARSGAEVVLISSRSETLEAPTKRWLKDFGVDYDWLHLVPNSTSYEKHIKRTLAEHKGDLLIAALVHDPRLRAALADSHHRPVIYEVSK
;
A
#
# COMPACT_ATOMS: atom_id res chain seq x y z
N MET A 1 -6.03 -6.20 22.47
CA MET A 1 -5.74 -6.53 21.06
C MET A 1 -4.26 -6.26 20.84
N ALA A 2 -3.52 -7.21 20.27
CA ALA A 2 -2.06 -7.16 20.21
C ALA A 2 -1.59 -6.09 19.21
N ARG A 3 -1.45 -4.84 19.69
CA ARG A 3 -0.71 -3.80 18.97
C ARG A 3 0.74 -4.25 18.79
N GLY A 4 1.32 -3.98 17.62
CA GLY A 4 2.72 -4.27 17.34
C GLY A 4 2.99 -5.34 16.28
N MET A 5 2.00 -5.75 15.47
CA MET A 5 2.23 -6.53 14.24
C MET A 5 1.49 -5.88 13.07
N TYR A 6 2.11 -5.86 11.89
CA TYR A 6 1.48 -5.29 10.70
C TYR A 6 1.79 -6.05 9.42
N VAL A 7 0.86 -5.93 8.47
CA VAL A 7 1.04 -6.30 7.06
C VAL A 7 1.18 -5.03 6.23
N LEU A 8 2.21 -4.99 5.38
CA LEU A 8 2.39 -3.91 4.41
C LEU A 8 1.77 -4.31 3.08
N CYS A 9 1.01 -3.42 2.45
CA CYS A 9 0.42 -3.66 1.14
C CYS A 9 0.63 -2.46 0.23
N GLU A 10 1.27 -2.69 -0.91
CA GLU A 10 1.30 -1.70 -1.98
C GLU A 10 -0.10 -1.53 -2.59
N ILE A 11 -0.44 -0.31 -3.02
CA ILE A 11 -1.70 -0.06 -3.73
C ILE A 11 -1.55 -0.40 -5.21
N GLU A 12 -0.64 0.27 -5.92
CA GLU A 12 -0.52 0.16 -7.37
C GLU A 12 -0.03 -1.21 -7.83
N GLY A 13 -0.83 -1.90 -8.65
CA GLY A 13 -0.48 -3.21 -9.20
C GLY A 13 -0.62 -4.37 -8.21
N VAL A 14 -1.04 -4.10 -6.97
CA VAL A 14 -1.21 -5.12 -5.91
C VAL A 14 -2.63 -5.10 -5.36
N LEU A 15 -3.10 -3.97 -4.83
CA LEU A 15 -4.48 -3.81 -4.38
C LEU A 15 -5.37 -3.23 -5.48
N ALA A 16 -4.83 -2.35 -6.31
CA ALA A 16 -5.52 -1.63 -7.37
C ALA A 16 -4.86 -1.88 -8.73
N ASN A 17 -5.64 -2.27 -9.74
CA ASN A 17 -5.24 -2.19 -11.13
C ASN A 17 -5.47 -0.76 -11.64
N ALA A 18 -4.37 -0.03 -11.79
CA ALA A 18 -4.36 1.38 -12.18
C ALA A 18 -4.17 1.60 -13.69
N SER A 19 -4.27 0.55 -14.51
CA SER A 19 -3.79 0.58 -15.88
C SER A 19 -4.49 1.59 -16.80
N HIS A 20 -5.76 1.91 -16.55
CA HIS A 20 -6.55 2.84 -17.36
C HIS A 20 -6.09 4.30 -17.29
N ARG A 21 -5.33 4.68 -16.25
CA ARG A 21 -4.84 6.06 -16.08
C ARG A 21 -3.32 6.20 -16.11
N LYS A 22 -2.58 5.14 -16.51
CA LYS A 22 -1.11 5.17 -16.58
C LYS A 22 -0.53 6.30 -17.44
N SER A 23 -1.29 6.76 -18.44
CA SER A 23 -0.88 7.83 -19.35
C SER A 23 -1.37 9.22 -18.92
N VAL A 24 -2.01 9.34 -17.75
CA VAL A 24 -2.64 10.57 -17.28
C VAL A 24 -1.79 11.23 -16.20
N SER A 25 -1.74 12.56 -16.21
CA SER A 25 -1.01 13.33 -15.21
C SER A 25 -1.67 13.21 -13.82
N ASP A 26 -0.89 13.34 -12.75
CA ASP A 26 -1.43 13.31 -11.38
C ASP A 26 -2.48 14.43 -11.14
N ALA A 27 -2.38 15.56 -11.84
CA ALA A 27 -3.34 16.66 -11.74
C ALA A 27 -4.76 16.25 -12.18
N ASP A 28 -4.86 15.32 -13.13
CA ASP A 28 -6.12 14.81 -13.66
C ASP A 28 -6.49 13.43 -13.06
N ALA A 29 -5.53 12.76 -12.41
CA ALA A 29 -5.68 11.40 -11.89
C ALA A 29 -6.73 11.30 -10.78
N GLY A 30 -7.00 12.38 -10.04
CA GLY A 30 -7.95 12.39 -8.93
C GLY A 30 -9.35 11.91 -9.32
N GLN A 31 -9.85 12.28 -10.49
CA GLN A 31 -11.16 11.83 -10.98
C GLN A 31 -11.12 10.39 -11.49
N LEU A 32 -9.97 9.92 -11.97
CA LEU A 32 -9.80 8.60 -12.55
C LEU A 32 -9.55 7.50 -11.52
N ILE A 33 -9.15 7.84 -10.29
CA ILE A 33 -8.97 6.88 -9.19
C ILE A 33 -10.24 6.09 -8.90
N ALA A 34 -11.42 6.68 -9.11
CA ALA A 34 -12.70 5.96 -8.95
C ALA A 34 -12.84 4.77 -9.92
N GLY A 35 -12.13 4.79 -11.05
CA GLY A 35 -12.11 3.71 -12.03
C GLY A 35 -11.07 2.63 -11.77
N ASP A 36 -10.28 2.72 -10.69
CA ASP A 36 -9.33 1.67 -10.31
C ASP A 36 -10.07 0.37 -10.02
N GLU A 37 -9.65 -0.71 -10.68
CA GLU A 37 -10.22 -2.01 -10.40
C GLU A 37 -9.57 -2.61 -9.15
N LEU A 38 -10.38 -3.07 -8.21
CA LEU A 38 -9.90 -3.79 -7.03
C LEU A 38 -9.36 -5.16 -7.44
N ILE A 39 -8.15 -5.48 -7.02
CA ILE A 39 -7.60 -6.84 -7.10
C ILE A 39 -8.17 -7.64 -5.92
N PHE A 40 -9.30 -8.31 -6.17
CA PHE A 40 -10.07 -9.03 -5.15
C PHE A 40 -9.27 -10.02 -4.29
N PRO A 41 -8.34 -10.84 -4.84
CA PRO A 41 -7.54 -11.75 -4.03
C PRO A 41 -6.73 -11.03 -2.95
N THR A 42 -6.07 -9.93 -3.29
CA THR A 42 -5.29 -9.08 -2.36
C THR A 42 -6.19 -8.53 -1.26
N SER A 43 -7.34 -7.95 -1.61
CA SER A 43 -8.32 -7.45 -0.63
C SER A 43 -8.76 -8.55 0.36
N ARG A 44 -8.98 -9.77 -0.12
CA ARG A 44 -9.33 -10.92 0.74
C ARG A 44 -8.19 -11.33 1.66
N MET A 45 -6.95 -11.29 1.19
CA MET A 45 -5.77 -11.55 2.03
C MET A 45 -5.64 -10.52 3.15
N LEU A 46 -5.80 -9.22 2.85
CA LEU A 46 -5.76 -8.16 3.87
C LEU A 46 -6.80 -8.37 4.96
N ARG A 47 -8.03 -8.73 4.58
CA ARG A 47 -9.07 -9.09 5.56
C ARG A 47 -8.68 -10.28 6.42
N GLY A 48 -7.97 -11.26 5.86
CA GLY A 48 -7.40 -12.38 6.60
C GLY A 48 -6.40 -11.93 7.67
N PHE A 49 -5.46 -11.07 7.30
CA PHE A 49 -4.48 -10.49 8.22
C PHE A 49 -5.15 -9.65 9.31
N ALA A 50 -6.08 -8.76 8.95
CA ALA A 50 -6.82 -7.94 9.91
C ALA A 50 -7.58 -8.81 10.94
N ARG A 51 -8.22 -9.90 10.50
CA ARG A 51 -8.89 -10.86 11.40
C ARG A 51 -7.93 -11.60 12.34
N SER A 52 -6.65 -11.71 11.99
CA SER A 52 -5.61 -12.28 12.86
C SER A 52 -5.07 -11.27 13.88
N GLY A 53 -5.51 -10.00 13.81
CA GLY A 53 -5.09 -8.92 14.70
C GLY A 53 -3.90 -8.11 14.21
N ALA A 54 -3.45 -8.30 12.97
CA ALA A 54 -2.41 -7.48 12.36
C ALA A 54 -3.00 -6.15 11.85
N GLU A 55 -2.25 -5.06 12.02
CA GLU A 55 -2.59 -3.77 11.43
C GLU A 55 -2.31 -3.81 9.92
N VAL A 56 -3.21 -3.23 9.12
CA VAL A 56 -3.07 -3.12 7.67
C VAL A 56 -2.48 -1.77 7.32
N VAL A 57 -1.25 -1.77 6.81
CA VAL A 57 -0.51 -0.58 6.38
C VAL A 57 -0.51 -0.54 4.85
N LEU A 58 -1.17 0.45 4.28
CA LEU A 58 -1.15 0.69 2.84
C LEU A 58 -0.04 1.68 2.48
N ILE A 59 0.74 1.36 1.45
CA ILE A 59 1.74 2.25 0.85
C ILE A 59 1.43 2.46 -0.63
N SER A 60 1.57 3.69 -1.11
CA SER A 60 1.28 4.03 -2.49
C SER A 60 2.32 4.99 -3.05
N SER A 61 2.53 4.89 -4.35
CA SER A 61 3.34 5.83 -5.13
C SER A 61 2.59 7.13 -5.48
N ARG A 62 1.29 7.22 -5.19
CA ARG A 62 0.46 8.42 -5.40
C ARG A 62 0.97 9.60 -4.57
N SER A 63 0.85 10.81 -5.13
CA SER A 63 1.01 12.05 -4.37
C SER A 63 0.00 12.14 -3.22
N GLU A 64 0.41 12.74 -2.10
CA GLU A 64 -0.46 13.08 -0.97
C GLU A 64 -1.66 13.95 -1.37
N THR A 65 -1.56 14.72 -2.47
CA THR A 65 -2.67 15.49 -3.02
C THR A 65 -3.86 14.61 -3.45
N LEU A 66 -3.62 13.31 -3.67
CA LEU A 66 -4.62 12.31 -4.04
C LEU A 66 -5.17 11.53 -2.84
N GLU A 67 -4.98 12.02 -1.61
CA GLU A 67 -5.47 11.36 -0.39
C GLU A 67 -6.98 11.21 -0.37
N ALA A 68 -7.72 12.30 -0.57
CA ALA A 68 -9.18 12.28 -0.55
C ALA A 68 -9.79 11.29 -1.58
N PRO A 69 -9.42 11.32 -2.87
CA PRO A 69 -9.94 10.35 -3.84
C PRO A 69 -9.49 8.91 -3.52
N THR A 70 -8.28 8.70 -3.00
CA THR A 70 -7.80 7.36 -2.60
C THR A 70 -8.60 6.80 -1.43
N LYS A 71 -8.83 7.59 -0.38
CA LYS A 71 -9.66 7.20 0.76
C LYS A 71 -11.09 6.89 0.35
N ARG A 72 -11.65 7.68 -0.57
CA ARG A 72 -12.98 7.42 -1.13
C ARG A 72 -13.03 6.09 -1.86
N TRP A 73 -12.07 5.82 -2.73
CA TRP A 73 -11.98 4.54 -3.45
C TRP A 73 -11.85 3.34 -2.48
N LEU A 74 -10.97 3.43 -1.48
CA LEU A 74 -10.82 2.38 -0.45
C LEU A 74 -12.15 2.12 0.27
N LYS A 75 -12.87 3.19 0.63
CA LYS A 75 -14.19 3.09 1.26
C LYS A 75 -15.24 2.46 0.36
N ASP A 76 -15.31 2.88 -0.91
CA ASP A 76 -16.30 2.39 -1.88
C ASP A 76 -16.11 0.88 -2.13
N PHE A 77 -14.87 0.37 -2.06
CA PHE A 77 -14.55 -1.06 -2.16
C PHE A 77 -14.57 -1.81 -0.81
N GLY A 78 -14.84 -1.12 0.31
CA GLY A 78 -14.87 -1.74 1.64
C GLY A 78 -13.53 -2.33 2.07
N VAL A 79 -12.43 -1.64 1.75
CA VAL A 79 -11.09 -2.00 2.20
C VAL A 79 -10.80 -1.31 3.53
N ASP A 80 -10.74 -2.09 4.60
CA ASP A 80 -10.32 -1.63 5.92
C ASP A 80 -8.79 -1.53 6.00
N TYR A 81 -8.29 -0.46 6.61
CA TYR A 81 -6.87 -0.22 6.82
C TYR A 81 -6.64 0.63 8.08
N ASP A 82 -5.46 0.51 8.68
CA ASP A 82 -5.05 1.27 9.85
C ASP A 82 -4.19 2.48 9.46
N TRP A 83 -3.34 2.32 8.44
CA TRP A 83 -2.43 3.36 7.96
C TRP A 83 -2.47 3.48 6.43
N LEU A 84 -2.45 4.72 5.93
CA LEU A 84 -2.35 5.03 4.51
C LEU A 84 -1.19 5.99 4.28
N HIS A 85 -0.15 5.50 3.61
CA HIS A 85 1.06 6.24 3.29
C HIS A 85 1.06 6.62 1.81
N LEU A 86 1.01 7.94 1.56
CA LEU A 86 1.12 8.55 0.24
C LEU A 86 2.42 9.37 0.16
N VAL A 87 2.93 9.56 -1.05
CA VAL A 87 4.18 10.28 -1.29
C VAL A 87 3.96 11.77 -1.08
N PRO A 88 4.66 12.41 -0.12
CA PRO A 88 4.54 13.85 0.05
C PRO A 88 5.11 14.60 -1.14
N ASN A 89 4.61 15.81 -1.36
CA ASN A 89 5.10 16.65 -2.44
C ASN A 89 6.64 16.80 -2.38
N SER A 90 7.26 16.78 -3.55
CA SER A 90 8.73 16.90 -3.71
C SER A 90 9.57 15.80 -3.03
N THR A 91 8.96 14.64 -2.69
CA THR A 91 9.66 13.46 -2.15
C THR A 91 9.72 12.35 -3.19
N SER A 92 10.85 11.64 -3.31
CA SER A 92 10.94 10.44 -4.17
C SER A 92 10.29 9.24 -3.48
N TYR A 93 9.82 8.26 -4.27
CA TYR A 93 9.22 7.06 -3.72
C TYR A 93 10.19 6.26 -2.83
N GLU A 94 11.49 6.23 -3.15
CA GLU A 94 12.50 5.55 -2.32
C GLU A 94 12.65 6.19 -0.94
N LYS A 95 12.61 7.54 -0.86
CA LYS A 95 12.61 8.25 0.42
C LYS A 95 11.30 8.00 1.18
N HIS A 96 10.19 7.93 0.47
CA HIS A 96 8.89 7.59 1.04
C HIS A 96 8.90 6.20 1.68
N ILE A 97 9.34 5.16 0.95
CA ILE A 97 9.48 3.79 1.46
C ILE A 97 10.31 3.76 2.74
N LYS A 98 11.50 4.37 2.74
CA LYS A 98 12.37 4.39 3.92
C LYS A 98 11.71 5.04 5.12
N ARG A 99 10.98 6.15 4.90
CA ARG A 99 10.26 6.84 5.97
C ARG A 99 9.13 5.99 6.53
N THR A 100 8.28 5.40 5.68
CA THR A 100 7.20 4.50 6.10
C THR A 100 7.72 3.33 6.93
N LEU A 101 8.79 2.66 6.48
CA LEU A 101 9.38 1.55 7.24
C LEU A 101 9.99 2.02 8.59
N ALA A 102 10.54 3.22 8.65
CA ALA A 102 11.07 3.79 9.89
C ALA A 102 9.96 4.15 10.89
N GLU A 103 8.81 4.65 10.42
CA GLU A 103 7.64 4.95 11.25
C GLU A 103 7.09 3.70 11.95
N HIS A 104 7.18 2.53 11.30
CA HIS A 104 6.76 1.23 11.84
C HIS A 104 7.91 0.38 12.42
N LYS A 105 9.06 0.98 12.75
CA LYS A 105 10.23 0.23 13.25
C LYS A 105 9.98 -0.51 14.57
N GLY A 106 9.05 -0.01 15.39
CA GLY A 106 8.64 -0.63 16.65
C GLY A 106 7.67 -1.80 16.48
N ASP A 107 7.10 -1.98 15.29
CA ASP A 107 6.09 -2.99 15.00
C ASP A 107 6.71 -4.16 14.23
N LEU A 108 6.23 -5.37 14.48
CA LEU A 108 6.65 -6.58 13.79
C LEU A 108 5.99 -6.67 12.41
N LEU A 109 6.80 -6.51 11.37
CA LEU A 109 6.36 -6.71 9.98
C LEU A 109 6.27 -8.21 9.69
N ILE A 110 5.06 -8.76 9.58
CA ILE A 110 4.84 -10.21 9.39
C ILE A 110 4.74 -10.62 7.92
N ALA A 111 4.21 -9.74 7.07
CA ALA A 111 4.02 -10.00 5.65
C ALA A 111 4.02 -8.70 4.85
N ALA A 112 4.39 -8.79 3.57
CA ALA A 112 4.32 -7.69 2.64
C ALA A 112 3.75 -8.16 1.29
N LEU A 113 2.80 -7.41 0.72
CA LEU A 113 2.25 -7.63 -0.62
C LEU A 113 2.77 -6.52 -1.53
N VAL A 114 3.58 -6.86 -2.53
CA VAL A 114 4.37 -5.88 -3.29
C VAL A 114 4.47 -6.20 -4.78
N HIS A 115 4.62 -5.15 -5.58
CA HIS A 115 4.93 -5.22 -7.01
C HIS A 115 6.19 -4.41 -7.35
N ASP A 116 6.41 -3.25 -6.72
CA ASP A 116 7.54 -2.38 -7.04
C ASP A 116 8.89 -2.99 -6.58
N PRO A 117 9.87 -3.15 -7.48
CA PRO A 117 11.17 -3.72 -7.15
C PRO A 117 11.94 -2.95 -6.06
N ARG A 118 11.74 -1.64 -5.93
CA ARG A 118 12.42 -0.80 -4.94
C ARG A 118 11.88 -1.07 -3.54
N LEU A 119 10.57 -1.23 -3.41
CA LEU A 119 9.94 -1.62 -2.15
C LEU A 119 10.34 -3.06 -1.77
N ARG A 120 10.31 -3.99 -2.74
CA ARG A 120 10.82 -5.36 -2.54
C ARG A 120 12.26 -5.36 -2.03
N ALA A 121 13.15 -4.59 -2.64
CA ALA A 121 14.55 -4.51 -2.22
C ALA A 121 14.69 -3.98 -0.79
N ALA A 122 13.96 -2.91 -0.44
CA ALA A 122 13.97 -2.36 0.92
C ALA A 122 13.46 -3.37 1.98
N LEU A 123 12.53 -4.24 1.61
CA LEU A 123 11.97 -5.28 2.49
C LEU A 123 12.88 -6.51 2.62
N ALA A 124 13.65 -6.85 1.57
CA ALA A 124 14.59 -7.96 1.61
C ALA A 124 15.68 -7.76 2.69
N ASP A 125 16.05 -6.50 2.94
CA ASP A 125 17.01 -6.12 3.98
C ASP A 125 16.38 -5.92 5.37
N SER A 126 15.07 -6.16 5.51
CA SER A 126 14.36 -5.96 6.79
C SER A 126 14.77 -7.00 7.84
N HIS A 127 15.07 -6.54 9.06
CA HIS A 127 15.41 -7.41 10.19
C HIS A 127 14.29 -8.39 10.56
N HIS A 128 13.03 -8.02 10.31
CA HIS A 128 11.87 -8.87 10.61
C HIS A 128 11.68 -10.03 9.63
N ARG A 129 12.35 -10.00 8.46
CA ARG A 129 12.25 -11.03 7.41
C ARG A 129 10.81 -11.46 7.11
N PRO A 130 9.94 -10.52 6.68
CA PRO A 130 8.54 -10.84 6.41
C PRO A 130 8.35 -11.84 5.28
N VAL A 131 7.20 -12.49 5.25
CA VAL A 131 6.76 -13.23 4.06
C VAL A 131 6.43 -12.22 2.96
N ILE A 132 7.15 -12.29 1.84
CA ILE A 132 6.94 -11.40 0.69
C ILE A 132 6.06 -12.11 -0.35
N TYR A 133 4.87 -11.57 -0.57
CA TYR A 133 3.97 -11.94 -1.67
C TYR A 133 4.19 -10.96 -2.82
N GLU A 134 4.89 -11.43 -3.85
CA GLU A 134 5.11 -10.65 -5.07
C GLU A 134 3.96 -10.85 -6.05
N VAL A 135 3.41 -9.74 -6.53
CA VAL A 135 2.41 -9.75 -7.62
C VAL A 135 3.15 -9.48 -8.94
N SER A 136 3.25 -10.51 -9.77
CA SER A 136 3.72 -10.38 -11.16
C SER A 136 2.54 -10.11 -12.09
N LYS A 137 2.77 -9.27 -13.12
CA LYS A 137 1.81 -9.09 -14.23
C LYS A 137 1.80 -10.29 -15.15
#